data_AF-A0A7W2AIX5-F1
#
_entry.id   AF-A0A7W2AIX5-F1
#
_cell.length_a   1.000
_cell.length_b   1.000
_cell.length_c   1.000
_cell.angle_alpha   90.00
_cell.angle_beta   90.00
_cell.angle_gamma   90.00
#
_symmetry.space_group_name_H-M   'P 1'
#
loop_
_entity.id
_entity.type
_entity.pdbx_description
1 polymer ?
#
loop_
_entity_poly.entity_id
_entity_poly.type
_entity_poly.pdbx_seq_one_letter_code
_entity_poly.pdbx_strand_id
1 'polypeptide(L)' 'MSLPAEFIQIDLFSIPEKQESKKARHRKTKETIYHCDKCGKSVVMNIPAIVIICGCGRKMKQEEFD' A
#
# COMPACT_ATOMS: atom_id res chain seq x y z
N MET A 1 6.51 58.15 -8.51
CA MET A 1 5.83 57.06 -7.78
C MET A 1 5.80 55.86 -8.72
N SER A 2 6.89 55.10 -8.74
CA SER A 2 7.12 53.98 -9.66
C SER A 2 7.26 52.72 -8.81
N LEU A 3 6.35 51.77 -8.96
CA LEU A 3 6.54 50.41 -8.45
C LEU A 3 7.04 49.56 -9.62
N PRO A 4 8.27 49.04 -9.60
CA PRO A 4 8.69 48.05 -10.57
C PRO A 4 7.96 46.74 -10.25
N ALA A 5 7.11 46.29 -11.16
CA ALA A 5 6.60 44.93 -11.14
C ALA A 5 7.79 44.00 -11.42
N GLU A 6 8.38 43.45 -10.37
CA GLU A 6 9.29 42.31 -10.47
C GLU A 6 8.48 41.10 -10.94
N PHE A 7 8.38 40.95 -12.26
CA PHE A 7 7.91 39.76 -12.93
C PHE A 7 8.91 38.64 -12.65
N ILE A 8 8.57 37.74 -11.74
CA ILE A 8 9.32 36.51 -11.54
C ILE A 8 9.07 35.62 -12.75
N GLN A 9 9.96 35.67 -13.74
CA GLN A 9 10.06 34.62 -14.75
C GLN A 9 10.65 33.39 -14.07
N ILE A 10 9.80 32.41 -13.76
CA ILE A 10 10.27 31.08 -13.38
C ILE A 10 10.56 30.38 -14.70
N ASP A 11 11.84 30.37 -15.10
CA ASP A 11 12.31 29.53 -16.19
C ASP A 11 11.91 28.08 -15.92
N LEU A 12 11.11 27.53 -16.83
CA LEU A 12 10.60 26.15 -16.84
C LEU A 12 11.73 25.09 -16.97
N PHE A 13 13.00 25.49 -16.89
CA PHE A 13 14.19 24.69 -17.13
C PHE A 13 14.73 23.92 -15.91
N SER A 14 14.03 23.91 -14.77
CA SER A 14 14.51 23.22 -13.55
C SER A 14 13.81 21.89 -13.24
N ILE A 15 13.32 21.15 -14.24
CA ILE A 15 12.94 19.74 -14.03
C ILE A 15 14.18 18.89 -14.32
N PRO A 16 15.00 18.48 -13.32
CA PRO A 16 15.97 17.43 -13.57
C PRO A 16 15.20 16.16 -13.92
N GLU A 17 15.30 15.77 -15.19
CA GLU A 17 14.84 14.50 -15.75
C GLU A 17 15.68 13.34 -15.19
N LYS A 18 15.58 13.12 -13.88
CA LYS A 18 16.06 11.90 -13.22
C LYS A 18 14.92 11.33 -12.42
N GLN A 19 13.98 10.73 -13.14
CA GLN A 19 13.16 9.67 -12.57
C GLN A 19 14.09 8.48 -12.29
N GLU A 20 14.83 8.56 -11.19
CA GLU A 20 15.39 7.36 -10.57
C GLU A 20 14.19 6.51 -10.19
N SER A 21 13.95 5.47 -10.99
CA SER A 21 13.00 4.41 -10.68
C SER A 21 13.44 3.80 -9.36
N LYS A 22 12.90 4.33 -8.26
CA LYS A 22 12.91 3.66 -6.96
C LYS A 22 12.16 2.37 -7.20
N LYS A 23 12.89 1.31 -7.55
CA LYS A 23 12.39 -0.07 -7.59
C LYS A 23 11.84 -0.29 -6.20
N ALA A 24 10.52 -0.08 -6.05
CA ALA A 24 9.81 -0.47 -4.86
C ALA A 24 10.15 -1.94 -4.72
N ARG A 25 10.93 -2.28 -3.68
CA ARG A 25 11.18 -3.67 -3.31
C ARG A 25 9.80 -4.31 -3.32
N HIS A 26 9.53 -5.18 -4.28
CA HIS A 26 8.40 -6.09 -4.20
C HIS A 26 8.69 -6.89 -2.94
N ARG A 27 8.20 -6.41 -1.79
CA ARG A 27 8.10 -7.21 -0.58
C ARG A 27 7.36 -8.44 -1.07
N LYS A 28 7.99 -9.62 -1.00
CA LYS A 28 7.30 -10.90 -1.13
C LYS A 28 6.02 -10.77 -0.30
N THR A 29 4.88 -10.63 -0.97
CA THR A 29 3.58 -10.63 -0.32
C THR A 29 3.42 -12.06 0.16
N LYS A 30 3.64 -12.27 1.46
CA LYS A 30 3.33 -13.56 2.08
C LYS A 30 1.81 -13.69 2.01
N GLU A 31 1.33 -14.51 1.09
CA GLU A 31 -0.07 -14.88 1.04
C GLU A 31 -0.41 -15.56 2.37
N THR A 32 -1.30 -14.92 3.11
CA THR A 32 -1.73 -15.39 4.42
C THR A 32 -3.14 -15.93 4.27
N ILE A 33 -3.33 -17.21 4.58
CA ILE A 33 -4.64 -17.85 4.49
C ILE A 33 -5.29 -17.76 5.86
N TYR A 34 -6.55 -17.34 5.91
CA TYR A 34 -7.32 -17.31 7.13
C TYR A 34 -8.50 -18.26 7.02
N HIS A 35 -8.71 -19.12 8.02
CA HIS A 35 -9.85 -20.04 8.08
C HIS A 35 -10.77 -19.76 9.27
N CYS A 36 -12.07 -19.97 9.07
CA CYS A 36 -13.06 -19.93 10.13
C CYS A 36 -13.47 -21.35 10.55
N ASP A 37 -13.08 -21.77 11.75
CA ASP A 37 -13.41 -23.11 12.29
C ASP A 37 -14.92 -23.41 12.35
N LYS A 38 -15.76 -22.39 12.50
CA LYS A 38 -17.22 -22.58 12.63
C LYS A 38 -17.92 -22.81 11.30
N CYS A 39 -17.48 -22.13 10.26
CA CYS A 39 -18.16 -22.12 8.97
C CYS A 39 -17.37 -22.81 7.86
N GLY A 40 -16.10 -23.16 8.10
CA GLY A 40 -15.20 -23.71 7.08
C GLY A 40 -14.79 -22.70 6.00
N LYS A 41 -15.08 -21.41 6.17
CA LYS A 41 -14.72 -20.39 5.17
C LYS A 41 -13.22 -20.09 5.26
N SER A 42 -12.55 -20.06 4.11
CA SER A 42 -11.17 -19.60 3.98
C SER A 42 -11.09 -18.34 3.13
N VAL A 43 -10.15 -17.45 3.47
CA VAL A 43 -9.88 -16.20 2.73
C VAL A 43 -8.37 -16.03 2.64
N VAL A 44 -7.86 -15.79 1.42
CA VAL A 44 -6.44 -15.49 1.19
C VAL A 44 -6.25 -13.98 1.15
N MET A 45 -5.32 -13.46 1.94
CA MET A 45 -4.96 -12.04 1.91
C MET A 45 -3.48 -11.85 1.60
N ASN A 46 -3.21 -10.88 0.73
CA ASN A 46 -1.87 -10.44 0.35
C ASN A 46 -1.36 -9.27 1.22
N ILE A 47 -2.21 -8.78 2.12
CA ILE A 47 -1.96 -7.64 2.99
C ILE A 47 -1.98 -8.15 4.44
N PRO A 48 -1.04 -7.72 5.31
CA PRO A 48 -1.06 -8.10 6.71
C PRO A 48 -2.35 -7.60 7.38
N ALA A 49 -3.24 -8.52 7.72
CA ALA A 49 -4.43 -8.23 8.51
C ALA A 49 -4.18 -8.60 9.98
N ILE A 50 -4.46 -7.67 10.90
CA ILE A 50 -4.28 -7.89 12.35
C ILE A 50 -5.40 -8.80 12.88
N VAL A 51 -6.63 -8.62 12.41
CA VAL A 51 -7.81 -9.40 12.79
C VAL A 51 -8.76 -9.53 11.61
N ILE A 52 -9.24 -10.74 11.35
CA ILE A 52 -10.34 -10.99 10.41
C ILE A 52 -11.49 -11.65 11.18
N ILE A 53 -12.69 -11.11 11.01
CA ILE A 53 -13.91 -11.64 11.61
C ILE A 53 -14.75 -12.23 10.47
N CYS A 54 -15.08 -13.52 10.61
CA CYS A 54 -16.01 -14.16 9.69
C CYS A 54 -17.43 -13.62 9.96
N GLY A 55 -18.28 -13.50 8.94
CA GLY A 55 -19.68 -13.08 9.09
C GLY A 55 -20.55 -13.95 10.01
N CYS A 56 -20.00 -15.02 10.60
CA CYS A 56 -20.63 -15.80 11.67
C CYS A 56 -20.27 -15.30 13.09
N GLY A 57 -19.50 -14.22 13.20
CA GLY A 57 -19.09 -13.59 14.45
C GLY A 57 -17.79 -14.12 15.08
N ARG A 58 -17.11 -15.10 14.47
CA ARG A 58 -15.85 -15.64 15.01
C ARG A 58 -14.62 -15.02 14.35
N LYS A 59 -13.56 -14.84 15.13
CA LYS A 59 -12.21 -14.52 14.62
C LYS A 59 -11.70 -15.68 13.77
N MET A 60 -11.16 -15.37 12.59
CA MET A 60 -10.52 -16.34 11.71
C MET A 60 -9.08 -16.60 12.18
N LYS A 61 -8.63 -17.85 12.04
CA LYS A 61 -7.27 -18.28 12.36
C LYS A 61 -6.38 -18.16 11.12
N GLN A 62 -5.12 -17.80 11.32
CA GLN A 62 -4.13 -17.69 10.28
C GLN A 62 -3.43 -19.04 10.07
N GLU A 63 -3.31 -19.46 8.82
CA GLU A 63 -2.41 -20.51 8.35
C GLU A 63 -1.28 -19.84 7.57
N GLU A 64 -0.08 -19.89 8.13
CA GLU A 64 1.16 -19.58 7.41
C GLU A 64 1.59 -20.86 6.70
N PHE A 65 1.68 -20.82 5.37
CA PHE A 65 2.41 -21.83 4.61
C PHE A 65 3.90 -21.51 4.73
N ASP A 66 4.66 -22.45 5.31
CA ASP A 66 6.13 -22.40 5.45
C ASP A 66 6.83 -22.57 4.08
#